data_AF-A0A318MYU8-F1
#
_entry.id   AF-A0A318MYU8-F1
#
_cell.length_a   1.000
_cell.length_b   1.000
_cell.length_c   1.000
_cell.angle_alpha   90.00
_cell.angle_beta   90.00
_cell.angle_gamma   90.00
#
_symmetry.space_group_name_H-M   'P 1'
#
loop_
_entity.id
_entity.type
_entity.pdbx_description
1 polymer ?
#
loop_
_entity_poly.entity_id
_entity_poly.type
_entity_poly.pdbx_seq_one_letter_code
_entity_poly.pdbx_strand_id
1 'polypeptide(L)'
;MVGMIPNVPMAEALHRQYAPSQAAYELIHTHCQIIAALAVRMADQVNERLLHDDDPDGVLPERPLDRDLVRTGALLHDIGTYRILKDDGSQGRPLTFQGERYIEHGLEGYRLLLDAGVDESVAQFARNHTGVGLTRRQVEEEHLNLPPDDYLPVNPEQEVVMYADKFHSKHQPPIFVSEPTAAKRTAKYGPDNLARWRQLVARYGVPDLQPLAKYYGMTIV
;
A
#
# COMPACT_ATOMS: atom_id res chain seq x y z
N MET A 1 -25.47 -6.97 -5.51
CA MET A 1 -24.65 -7.97 -6.23
C MET A 1 -23.41 -8.20 -5.39
N VAL A 2 -22.99 -9.45 -5.20
CA VAL A 2 -21.70 -9.73 -4.54
C VAL A 2 -20.61 -9.34 -5.54
N GLY A 3 -19.65 -8.52 -5.13
CA GLY A 3 -18.57 -8.10 -6.03
C GLY A 3 -17.59 -9.23 -6.30
N MET A 4 -16.75 -9.05 -7.31
CA MET A 4 -15.72 -9.99 -7.70
C MET A 4 -14.50 -9.84 -6.79
N ILE A 5 -14.00 -10.94 -6.20
CA ILE A 5 -12.69 -10.96 -5.53
C ILE A 5 -11.64 -11.40 -6.56
N PRO A 6 -10.72 -10.51 -7.01
CA PRO A 6 -9.75 -10.86 -8.04
C PRO A 6 -8.71 -11.85 -7.51
N ASN A 7 -8.36 -12.86 -8.31
CA ASN A 7 -7.12 -13.61 -8.09
C ASN A 7 -5.93 -12.86 -8.72
N VAL A 8 -4.72 -13.42 -8.58
CA VAL A 8 -3.48 -12.79 -9.10
C VAL A 8 -3.56 -12.48 -10.61
N PRO A 9 -3.92 -13.43 -11.51
CA PRO A 9 -4.11 -13.11 -12.93
C PRO A 9 -5.13 -12.02 -13.20
N MET A 10 -6.23 -11.97 -12.45
CA MET A 10 -7.25 -10.94 -12.61
C MET A 10 -6.75 -9.57 -12.15
N ALA A 11 -5.99 -9.51 -11.05
CA ALA A 11 -5.36 -8.27 -10.61
C ALA A 11 -4.35 -7.75 -11.66
N GLU A 12 -3.53 -8.63 -12.23
CA GLU A 12 -2.63 -8.28 -13.34
C GLU A 12 -3.40 -7.77 -14.57
N ALA A 13 -4.51 -8.43 -14.94
CA ALA A 13 -5.36 -8.01 -16.04
C ALA A 13 -5.93 -6.59 -15.83
N LEU A 14 -6.35 -6.26 -14.60
CA LEU A 14 -6.78 -4.90 -14.24
C LEU A 14 -5.65 -3.89 -14.46
N HIS A 15 -4.42 -4.17 -14.00
CA HIS A 15 -3.29 -3.29 -14.27
C HIS A 15 -3.04 -3.08 -15.77
N ARG A 16 -3.07 -4.16 -16.57
CA ARG A 16 -2.87 -4.08 -18.02
C ARG A 16 -3.98 -3.30 -18.72
N GLN A 17 -5.21 -3.41 -18.23
CA GLN A 17 -6.36 -2.70 -18.78
C GLN A 17 -6.30 -1.20 -18.50
N TYR A 18 -5.87 -0.78 -17.31
CA TYR A 18 -5.95 0.61 -16.87
C TYR A 18 -4.65 1.40 -16.98
N ALA A 19 -3.51 0.75 -17.15
CA ALA A 19 -2.24 1.44 -17.35
C ALA A 19 -2.26 2.24 -18.68
N PRO A 20 -1.98 3.55 -18.66
CA PRO A 20 -2.01 4.39 -19.86
C PRO A 20 -0.82 4.17 -20.79
N SER A 21 0.24 3.54 -20.28
CA SER A 21 1.47 3.24 -21.02
C SER A 21 2.16 2.01 -20.42
N GLN A 22 3.10 1.43 -21.18
CA GLN A 22 3.95 0.35 -20.69
C GLN A 22 4.85 0.82 -19.53
N ALA A 23 5.39 2.04 -19.57
CA ALA A 23 6.23 2.58 -18.51
C ALA A 23 5.45 2.77 -17.19
N ALA A 24 4.19 3.23 -17.28
CA ALA A 24 3.31 3.34 -16.13
C ALA A 24 2.96 1.96 -15.58
N TYR A 25 2.62 1.00 -16.44
CA TYR A 25 2.40 -0.39 -16.05
C TYR A 25 3.59 -0.93 -15.27
N GLU A 26 4.79 -0.86 -15.85
CA GLU A 26 6.02 -1.40 -15.26
C GLU A 26 6.31 -0.78 -13.90
N LEU A 27 6.25 0.55 -13.76
CA LEU A 27 6.56 1.19 -12.48
C LEU A 27 5.55 0.83 -11.37
N ILE A 28 4.26 0.99 -11.66
CA ILE A 28 3.21 0.88 -10.64
C ILE A 28 2.92 -0.60 -10.33
N HIS A 29 2.85 -1.46 -11.33
CA HIS A 29 2.62 -2.88 -11.11
C HIS A 29 3.81 -3.55 -10.40
N THR A 30 5.06 -3.22 -10.78
CA THR A 30 6.25 -3.76 -10.07
C THR A 30 6.26 -3.35 -8.60
N HIS A 31 5.91 -2.08 -8.31
CA HIS A 31 5.75 -1.64 -6.93
C HIS A 31 4.68 -2.48 -6.19
N CYS A 32 3.51 -2.68 -6.79
CA CYS A 32 2.45 -3.50 -6.20
C CYS A 32 2.90 -4.96 -5.97
N GLN A 33 3.68 -5.54 -6.89
CA GLN A 33 4.27 -6.88 -6.73
C GLN A 33 5.27 -6.93 -5.55
N ILE A 34 6.10 -5.91 -5.38
CA ILE A 34 7.01 -5.78 -4.24
C ILE A 34 6.23 -5.71 -2.93
N ILE A 35 5.18 -4.86 -2.86
CA ILE A 35 4.35 -4.72 -1.67
C ILE A 35 3.62 -6.02 -1.36
N ALA A 36 3.07 -6.71 -2.37
CA ALA A 36 2.44 -8.00 -2.18
C ALA A 36 3.40 -9.06 -1.62
N ALA A 37 4.65 -9.08 -2.09
CA ALA A 37 5.66 -9.99 -1.55
C ALA A 37 6.03 -9.66 -0.09
N LEU A 38 6.17 -8.38 0.25
CA LEU A 38 6.48 -7.94 1.62
C LEU A 38 5.31 -8.21 2.58
N ALA A 39 4.11 -7.78 2.22
CA ALA A 39 2.92 -7.89 3.06
C ALA A 39 2.56 -9.37 3.33
N VAL A 40 2.69 -10.24 2.33
CA VAL A 40 2.48 -11.68 2.52
C VAL A 40 3.51 -12.28 3.49
N ARG A 41 4.79 -11.87 3.40
CA ARG A 41 5.81 -12.34 4.36
C ARG A 41 5.51 -11.86 5.78
N MET A 42 5.10 -10.61 5.95
CA MET A 42 4.70 -10.07 7.25
C MET A 42 3.48 -10.82 7.81
N ALA A 43 2.48 -11.10 6.97
CA ALA A 43 1.30 -11.87 7.36
C ALA A 43 1.69 -13.31 7.78
N ASP A 44 2.57 -13.96 7.02
CA ASP A 44 3.08 -15.29 7.35
C ASP A 44 3.82 -15.29 8.71
N GLN A 45 4.63 -14.27 9.00
CA GLN A 45 5.31 -14.09 10.29
C GLN A 45 4.36 -13.83 11.46
N VAL A 46 3.36 -12.97 11.27
CA VAL A 46 2.33 -12.73 12.30
C VAL A 46 1.54 -14.01 12.58
N ASN A 47 1.16 -14.73 11.53
CA ASN A 47 0.43 -15.99 11.66
C ASN A 47 1.26 -17.05 12.40
N GLU A 48 2.57 -17.13 12.14
CA GLU A 48 3.49 -18.01 12.88
C GLU A 48 3.57 -17.64 14.37
N ARG A 49 3.72 -16.34 14.69
CA ARG A 49 3.71 -15.87 16.08
C ARG A 49 2.40 -16.20 16.81
N LEU A 50 1.27 -16.01 16.14
CA LEU A 50 -0.05 -16.37 16.66
C LEU A 50 -0.19 -17.87 16.94
N LEU A 51 0.32 -18.72 16.06
CA LEU A 51 0.31 -20.17 16.27
C LEU A 51 1.13 -20.60 17.49
N HIS A 52 2.12 -19.80 17.88
CA HIS A 52 3.01 -20.05 19.00
C HIS A 52 2.68 -19.26 20.27
N ASP A 53 1.58 -18.50 20.28
CA ASP A 53 1.21 -17.60 21.39
C ASP A 53 2.34 -16.60 21.75
N ASP A 54 3.10 -16.18 20.75
CA ASP A 54 4.26 -15.26 20.89
C ASP A 54 3.82 -13.80 20.76
N ASP A 55 2.99 -13.37 21.72
CA ASP A 55 2.49 -12.01 21.83
C ASP A 55 2.63 -11.43 23.24
N PRO A 56 3.87 -11.29 23.76
CA PRO A 56 4.09 -10.81 25.12
C PRO A 56 3.51 -9.41 25.39
N ASP A 57 3.36 -8.60 24.34
CA ASP A 57 2.87 -7.23 24.41
C ASP A 57 1.37 -7.09 24.05
N GLY A 58 0.70 -8.19 23.67
CA GLY A 58 -0.72 -8.17 23.28
C GLY A 58 -1.01 -7.31 22.04
N VAL A 59 -0.06 -7.26 21.09
CA VAL A 59 -0.11 -6.40 19.91
C VAL A 59 -0.56 -7.12 18.64
N LEU A 60 -0.60 -8.46 18.63
CA LEU A 60 -0.98 -9.23 17.46
C LEU A 60 -2.48 -9.12 17.16
N PRO A 61 -2.90 -9.31 15.90
CA PRO A 61 -4.32 -9.41 15.55
C PRO A 61 -4.99 -10.61 16.24
N GLU A 62 -6.30 -10.49 16.53
CA GLU A 62 -7.08 -11.53 17.22
C GLU A 62 -7.18 -12.87 16.44
N ARG A 63 -6.84 -12.86 15.16
CA ARG A 63 -6.90 -14.03 14.28
C ARG A 63 -5.76 -14.01 13.25
N PRO A 64 -5.41 -15.17 12.68
CA PRO A 64 -4.53 -15.21 11.52
C PRO A 64 -5.05 -14.32 10.39
N LEU A 65 -4.12 -13.65 9.70
CA LEU A 65 -4.39 -12.83 8.53
C LEU A 65 -4.69 -13.72 7.33
N ASP A 66 -5.69 -13.33 6.54
CA ASP A 66 -5.98 -13.95 5.25
C ASP A 66 -4.90 -13.56 4.24
N ARG A 67 -4.03 -14.53 3.95
CA ARG A 67 -2.88 -14.38 3.06
C ARG A 67 -3.28 -14.02 1.63
N ASP A 68 -4.39 -14.54 1.13
CA ASP A 68 -4.82 -14.31 -0.25
C ASP A 68 -5.52 -12.96 -0.38
N LEU A 69 -6.23 -12.51 0.65
CA LEU A 69 -6.75 -11.15 0.74
C LEU A 69 -5.62 -10.12 0.84
N VAL A 70 -4.61 -10.35 1.68
CA VAL A 70 -3.40 -9.50 1.76
C VAL A 70 -2.72 -9.39 0.41
N ARG A 71 -2.50 -10.52 -0.28
CA ARG A 71 -1.87 -10.52 -1.61
C ARG A 71 -2.69 -9.72 -2.62
N THR A 72 -3.99 -9.98 -2.69
CA THR A 72 -4.88 -9.34 -3.67
C THR A 72 -5.01 -7.84 -3.40
N GLY A 73 -5.20 -7.46 -2.15
CA GLY A 73 -5.25 -6.07 -1.72
C GLY A 73 -3.96 -5.32 -2.02
N ALA A 74 -2.79 -5.92 -1.72
CA ALA A 74 -1.49 -5.33 -2.04
C ALA A 74 -1.25 -5.19 -3.55
N LEU A 75 -1.71 -6.15 -4.35
CA LEU A 75 -1.60 -6.03 -5.81
C LEU A 75 -2.42 -4.88 -6.36
N LEU A 76 -3.53 -4.49 -5.73
CA LEU A 76 -4.46 -3.49 -6.27
C LEU A 76 -4.44 -2.14 -5.52
N HIS A 77 -3.75 -2.03 -4.38
CA HIS A 77 -3.82 -0.86 -3.51
C HIS A 77 -3.49 0.46 -4.23
N ASP A 78 -2.56 0.43 -5.18
CA ASP A 78 -2.02 1.63 -5.81
C ASP A 78 -2.48 1.80 -7.28
N ILE A 79 -3.48 1.01 -7.72
CA ILE A 79 -3.98 1.04 -9.11
C ILE A 79 -4.51 2.41 -9.52
N GLY A 80 -5.04 3.18 -8.56
CA GLY A 80 -5.53 4.54 -8.80
C GLY A 80 -4.45 5.53 -9.23
N THR A 81 -3.17 5.21 -9.02
CA THR A 81 -2.05 6.03 -9.50
C THR A 81 -2.10 6.23 -11.02
N TYR A 82 -2.66 5.31 -11.80
CA TYR A 82 -2.85 5.50 -13.24
C TYR A 82 -3.71 6.72 -13.60
N ARG A 83 -4.62 7.16 -12.72
CA ARG A 83 -5.54 8.29 -12.96
C ARG A 83 -4.96 9.66 -12.63
N ILE A 84 -3.84 9.69 -11.91
CA ILE A 84 -3.21 10.93 -11.39
C ILE A 84 -1.81 11.16 -11.94
N LEU A 85 -1.44 10.48 -13.03
CA LEU A 85 -0.19 10.74 -13.74
C LEU A 85 -0.27 12.11 -14.42
N LYS A 86 0.84 12.86 -14.36
CA LYS A 86 1.04 14.08 -15.14
C LYS A 86 1.67 13.74 -16.48
N ASP A 87 2.73 12.94 -16.44
CA ASP A 87 3.34 12.32 -17.61
C ASP A 87 3.38 10.81 -17.39
N ASP A 88 2.84 10.07 -18.35
CA ASP A 88 2.72 8.61 -18.30
C ASP A 88 4.01 7.87 -18.72
N GLY A 89 5.08 8.60 -19.01
CA GLY A 89 6.33 8.03 -19.52
C GLY A 89 6.28 7.59 -20.98
N SER A 90 5.18 7.87 -21.70
CA SER A 90 5.11 7.66 -23.14
C SER A 90 6.15 8.53 -23.87
N GLN A 91 6.61 8.04 -25.02
CA GLN A 91 7.62 8.72 -25.85
C GLN A 91 8.98 8.94 -25.14
N GLY A 92 9.30 8.12 -24.14
CA GLY A 92 10.58 8.18 -23.43
C GLY A 92 10.74 9.36 -22.47
N ARG A 93 9.65 10.07 -22.16
CA ARG A 93 9.65 11.13 -21.14
C ARG A 93 9.72 10.51 -19.73
N PRO A 94 10.24 11.21 -18.72
CA PRO A 94 10.15 10.74 -17.35
C PRO A 94 8.68 10.61 -16.92
N LEU A 95 8.34 9.53 -16.22
CA LEU A 95 7.03 9.39 -15.62
C LEU A 95 6.93 10.39 -14.46
N THR A 96 5.88 11.19 -14.40
CA THR A 96 5.69 12.16 -13.31
C THR A 96 4.28 12.08 -12.76
N PHE A 97 4.16 12.31 -11.46
CA PHE A 97 2.88 12.32 -10.75
C PHE A 97 2.35 13.75 -10.61
N GLN A 98 1.02 13.91 -10.57
CA GLN A 98 0.40 15.18 -10.22
C GLN A 98 0.54 15.42 -8.70
N GLY A 99 1.61 16.11 -8.28
CA GLY A 99 2.02 16.21 -6.87
C GLY A 99 0.90 16.56 -5.88
N GLU A 100 0.16 17.65 -6.12
CA GLU A 100 -0.94 18.10 -5.23
C GLU A 100 -2.15 17.15 -5.24
N ARG A 101 -2.34 16.42 -6.34
CA ARG A 101 -3.42 15.44 -6.50
C ARG A 101 -2.96 14.03 -6.17
N TYR A 102 -1.70 13.84 -5.77
CA TYR A 102 -1.16 12.51 -5.55
C TYR A 102 -1.98 11.78 -4.48
N ILE A 103 -2.40 12.49 -3.44
CA ILE A 103 -3.22 11.93 -2.36
C ILE A 103 -4.57 11.37 -2.82
N GLU A 104 -5.11 11.83 -3.95
CA GLU A 104 -6.38 11.35 -4.50
C GLU A 104 -6.29 9.91 -5.05
N HIS A 105 -5.09 9.38 -5.33
CA HIS A 105 -4.93 8.07 -5.96
C HIS A 105 -5.66 6.94 -5.21
N GLY A 106 -5.73 6.99 -3.88
CA GLY A 106 -6.47 5.99 -3.11
C GLY A 106 -7.96 5.98 -3.42
N LEU A 107 -8.58 7.16 -3.51
CA LEU A 107 -9.99 7.32 -3.87
C LEU A 107 -10.27 7.01 -5.35
N GLU A 108 -9.37 7.42 -6.24
CA GLU A 108 -9.48 7.11 -7.66
C GLU A 108 -9.35 5.60 -7.91
N GLY A 109 -8.46 4.92 -7.18
CA GLY A 109 -8.32 3.47 -7.21
C GLY A 109 -9.56 2.76 -6.67
N TYR A 110 -10.09 3.24 -5.55
CA TYR A 110 -11.33 2.73 -4.96
C TYR A 110 -12.50 2.77 -5.95
N ARG A 111 -12.75 3.93 -6.56
CA ARG A 111 -13.83 4.11 -7.56
C ARG A 111 -13.62 3.24 -8.80
N LEU A 112 -12.39 3.22 -9.32
CA LEU A 112 -12.03 2.41 -10.49
C LEU A 112 -12.30 0.92 -10.26
N LEU A 113 -11.95 0.40 -9.08
CA LEU A 113 -12.17 -1.01 -8.74
C LEU A 113 -13.66 -1.33 -8.63
N LEU A 114 -14.45 -0.48 -7.97
CA LEU A 114 -15.91 -0.67 -7.90
C LEU A 114 -16.56 -0.64 -9.28
N ASP A 115 -16.17 0.30 -10.14
CA ASP A 115 -16.68 0.40 -11.52
C ASP A 115 -16.30 -0.84 -12.36
N ALA A 116 -15.17 -1.48 -12.05
CA ALA A 116 -14.74 -2.74 -12.64
C ALA A 116 -15.45 -3.98 -12.04
N GLY A 117 -16.38 -3.78 -11.10
CA GLY A 117 -17.12 -4.85 -10.42
C GLY A 117 -16.34 -5.59 -9.34
N VAL A 118 -15.20 -5.06 -8.91
CA VAL A 118 -14.42 -5.61 -7.78
C VAL A 118 -15.18 -5.36 -6.48
N ASP A 119 -15.17 -6.36 -5.60
CA ASP A 119 -15.83 -6.24 -4.30
C ASP A 119 -15.22 -5.13 -3.45
N GLU A 120 -16.07 -4.47 -2.66
CA GLU A 120 -15.67 -3.39 -1.78
C GLU A 120 -14.60 -3.84 -0.77
N SER A 121 -14.64 -5.10 -0.32
CA SER A 121 -13.64 -5.65 0.61
C SER A 121 -12.21 -5.60 0.06
N VAL A 122 -12.05 -5.61 -1.28
CA VAL A 122 -10.77 -5.46 -1.97
C VAL A 122 -10.54 -4.01 -2.38
N ALA A 123 -11.57 -3.33 -2.89
CA ALA A 123 -11.45 -1.94 -3.35
C ALA A 123 -10.96 -1.00 -2.22
N GLN A 124 -11.39 -1.23 -0.98
CA GLN A 124 -10.99 -0.41 0.17
C GLN A 124 -9.49 -0.47 0.50
N PHE A 125 -8.73 -1.47 0.02
CA PHE A 125 -7.27 -1.44 0.11
C PHE A 125 -6.70 -0.23 -0.62
N ALA A 126 -7.27 0.14 -1.77
CA ALA A 126 -6.87 1.36 -2.46
C ALA A 126 -7.25 2.61 -1.66
N ARG A 127 -8.46 2.65 -1.11
CA ARG A 127 -8.95 3.80 -0.33
C ARG A 127 -8.11 4.09 0.92
N ASN A 128 -7.63 3.06 1.62
CA ASN A 128 -7.20 3.15 3.03
C ASN A 128 -5.70 2.94 3.28
N HIS A 129 -4.84 2.91 2.24
CA HIS A 129 -3.41 2.60 2.40
C HIS A 129 -2.48 3.82 2.54
N THR A 130 -3.01 5.05 2.42
CA THR A 130 -2.18 6.26 2.45
C THR A 130 -1.69 6.55 3.86
N GLY A 131 -0.39 6.86 3.99
CA GLY A 131 0.23 7.17 5.28
C GLY A 131 0.13 5.98 6.25
N VAL A 132 -0.06 6.27 7.53
CA VAL A 132 -0.36 5.26 8.56
C VAL A 132 -1.85 5.31 8.95
N GLY A 133 -2.69 5.55 7.93
CA GLY A 133 -4.11 5.85 8.05
C GLY A 133 -4.33 7.35 8.23
N LEU A 134 -5.23 7.91 7.43
CA LEU A 134 -5.61 9.32 7.53
C LEU A 134 -6.96 9.44 8.25
N THR A 135 -7.00 10.17 9.36
CA THR A 135 -8.28 10.46 10.02
C THR A 135 -8.98 11.64 9.35
N ARG A 136 -10.30 11.73 9.52
CA ARG A 136 -11.10 12.89 9.12
C ARG A 136 -10.50 14.19 9.63
N ARG A 137 -10.10 14.20 10.90
CA ARG A 137 -9.45 15.36 11.54
C ARG A 137 -8.18 15.76 10.79
N GLN A 138 -7.31 14.81 10.45
CA GLN A 138 -6.09 15.09 9.68
C GLN A 138 -6.42 15.65 8.29
N VAL A 139 -7.43 15.10 7.61
CA VAL A 139 -7.89 15.61 6.31
C VAL A 139 -8.33 17.07 6.40
N GLU A 140 -9.09 17.42 7.43
CA GLU A 140 -9.60 18.78 7.64
C GLU A 140 -8.49 19.76 8.09
N GLU A 141 -7.65 19.38 9.05
CA GLU A 141 -6.59 20.22 9.64
C GLU A 141 -5.42 20.46 8.68
N GLU A 142 -5.02 19.45 7.90
CA GLU A 142 -3.93 19.57 6.92
C GLU A 142 -4.42 20.08 5.55
N HIS A 143 -5.73 20.37 5.42
CA HIS A 143 -6.37 20.79 4.17
C HIS A 143 -6.03 19.84 3.01
N LEU A 144 -6.07 18.54 3.27
CA LEU A 144 -5.78 17.53 2.27
C LEU A 144 -6.82 17.62 1.15
N ASN A 145 -6.37 17.42 -0.08
CA ASN A 145 -7.24 17.41 -1.25
C ASN A 145 -8.03 16.08 -1.34
N LEU A 146 -8.85 15.83 -0.32
CA LEU A 146 -9.72 14.68 -0.14
C LEU A 146 -11.02 15.17 0.50
N PRO A 147 -12.18 14.55 0.19
CA PRO A 147 -13.38 14.73 0.98
C PRO A 147 -13.12 14.40 2.46
N PRO A 148 -13.62 15.18 3.43
CA PRO A 148 -13.46 14.88 4.85
C PRO A 148 -14.08 13.53 5.23
N ASP A 149 -13.24 12.57 5.57
CA ASP A 149 -13.63 11.21 5.97
C ASP A 149 -12.46 10.50 6.66
N ASP A 150 -12.73 9.38 7.31
CA ASP A 150 -11.69 8.46 7.80
C ASP A 150 -11.25 7.52 6.67
N TYR A 151 -9.96 7.55 6.36
CA TYR A 151 -9.26 6.67 5.41
C TYR A 151 -8.31 5.76 6.18
N LEU A 152 -8.87 5.06 7.16
CA LEU A 152 -8.17 4.12 8.03
C LEU A 152 -8.36 2.68 7.53
N PRO A 153 -7.36 1.80 7.68
CA PRO A 153 -7.57 0.36 7.51
C PRO A 153 -8.74 -0.12 8.35
N VAL A 154 -9.66 -0.87 7.75
CA VAL A 154 -10.84 -1.40 8.46
C VAL A 154 -10.65 -2.84 8.96
N ASN A 155 -9.50 -3.45 8.63
CA ASN A 155 -9.11 -4.78 9.09
C ASN A 155 -7.57 -4.93 9.11
N PRO A 156 -7.03 -5.96 9.78
CA PRO A 156 -5.59 -6.21 9.84
C PRO A 156 -4.94 -6.45 8.47
N GLU A 157 -5.67 -7.02 7.50
CA GLU A 157 -5.14 -7.24 6.15
C GLU A 157 -4.85 -5.92 5.42
N GLN A 158 -5.74 -4.94 5.50
CA GLN A 158 -5.50 -3.60 4.97
C GLN A 158 -4.35 -2.91 5.72
N GLU A 159 -4.26 -3.10 7.04
CA GLU A 159 -3.24 -2.47 7.87
C GLU A 159 -1.83 -2.98 7.53
N VAL A 160 -1.65 -4.29 7.34
CA VAL A 160 -0.35 -4.84 6.96
C VAL A 160 0.06 -4.40 5.54
N VAL A 161 -0.89 -4.26 4.61
CA VAL A 161 -0.60 -3.74 3.25
C VAL A 161 -0.20 -2.26 3.31
N MET A 162 -0.95 -1.45 4.06
CA MET A 162 -0.63 -0.04 4.30
C MET A 162 0.76 0.13 4.92
N TYR A 163 1.12 -0.73 5.87
CA TYR A 163 2.43 -0.75 6.51
C TYR A 163 3.54 -1.17 5.54
N ALA A 164 3.36 -2.29 4.82
CA ALA A 164 4.31 -2.80 3.86
C ALA A 164 4.64 -1.78 2.76
N ASP A 165 3.63 -1.01 2.31
CA ASP A 165 3.79 0.07 1.32
C ASP A 165 4.88 1.09 1.71
N LYS A 166 5.11 1.30 3.02
CA LYS A 166 6.11 2.28 3.49
C LYS A 166 7.56 1.84 3.31
N PHE A 167 7.80 0.60 2.91
CA PHE A 167 9.13 0.05 2.67
C PHE A 167 9.57 0.08 1.21
N HIS A 168 8.78 0.65 0.30
CA HIS A 168 9.17 0.86 -1.09
C HIS A 168 8.70 2.23 -1.59
N SER A 169 9.38 2.80 -2.58
CA SER A 169 8.97 4.03 -3.22
C SER A 169 9.15 3.96 -4.73
N LYS A 170 8.13 4.43 -5.45
CA LYS A 170 8.14 4.69 -6.90
C LYS A 170 9.03 5.89 -7.28
N HIS A 171 10.08 6.18 -6.50
CA HIS A 171 11.12 7.14 -6.86
C HIS A 171 11.74 6.74 -8.22
N GLN A 172 12.47 7.65 -8.86
CA GLN A 172 13.18 7.35 -10.09
C GLN A 172 14.68 7.61 -9.90
N PRO A 173 15.51 6.55 -9.76
CA PRO A 173 15.14 5.12 -9.80
C PRO A 173 14.35 4.66 -8.55
N PRO A 174 13.56 3.56 -8.62
CA PRO A 174 12.83 3.03 -7.46
C PRO A 174 13.78 2.53 -6.36
N ILE A 175 13.31 2.64 -5.12
CA ILE A 175 14.10 2.35 -3.92
C ILE A 175 13.28 1.58 -2.89
N PHE A 176 13.97 0.77 -2.10
CA PHE A 176 13.47 0.29 -0.81
C PHE A 176 13.75 1.34 0.26
N VAL A 177 12.88 1.39 1.27
CA VAL A 177 12.93 2.35 2.36
C VAL A 177 13.11 1.58 3.66
N SER A 178 14.20 1.82 4.37
CA SER A 178 14.47 1.22 5.67
C SER A 178 13.49 1.70 6.74
N GLU A 179 13.33 0.94 7.83
CA GLU A 179 12.48 1.34 8.96
C GLU A 179 12.84 2.74 9.49
N PRO A 180 14.12 3.10 9.75
CA PRO A 180 14.43 4.43 10.28
C PRO A 180 14.05 5.56 9.31
N THR A 181 14.21 5.33 8.01
CA THR A 181 13.82 6.29 6.98
C THR A 181 12.30 6.40 6.86
N ALA A 182 11.56 5.29 6.93
CA ALA A 182 10.10 5.28 6.93
C ALA A 182 9.52 5.94 8.20
N ALA A 183 10.11 5.68 9.38
CA ALA A 183 9.78 6.35 10.64
C ALA A 183 9.97 7.87 10.53
N LYS A 184 11.11 8.31 9.99
CA LYS A 184 11.39 9.74 9.76
C LYS A 184 10.41 10.37 8.79
N ARG A 185 10.03 9.68 7.71
CA ARG A 185 9.02 10.16 6.74
C ARG A 185 7.66 10.33 7.41
N THR A 186 7.25 9.36 8.21
CA THR A 186 5.98 9.37 8.94
C THR A 186 5.92 10.48 9.99
N ALA A 187 7.02 10.68 10.74
CA ALA A 187 7.10 11.72 11.77
C ALA A 187 6.97 13.16 11.25
N LYS A 188 7.18 13.40 9.94
CA LYS A 188 6.96 14.72 9.32
C LYS A 188 5.49 15.16 9.39
N TYR A 189 4.57 14.20 9.51
CA TYR A 189 3.13 14.42 9.58
C TYR A 189 2.62 14.36 11.03
N GLY A 190 3.46 14.70 12.00
CA GLY A 190 3.07 14.86 13.40
C GLY A 190 3.34 13.65 14.31
N PRO A 191 3.30 13.88 15.65
CA PRO A 191 3.64 12.87 16.66
C PRO A 191 2.66 11.69 16.68
N ASP A 192 1.39 11.92 16.39
CA ASP A 192 0.36 10.86 16.33
C ASP A 192 0.69 9.82 15.26
N ASN A 193 1.18 10.26 14.11
CA ASN A 193 1.61 9.37 13.02
C ASN A 193 2.84 8.55 13.41
N LEU A 194 3.81 9.15 14.12
CA LEU A 194 4.95 8.40 14.66
C LEU A 194 4.53 7.38 15.73
N ALA A 195 3.53 7.71 16.56
CA ALA A 195 3.00 6.78 17.55
C ALA A 195 2.32 5.57 16.87
N ARG A 196 1.48 5.80 15.84
CA ARG A 196 0.89 4.73 15.02
C ARG A 196 1.97 3.90 14.32
N TRP A 197 2.99 4.53 13.75
CA TRP A 197 4.12 3.81 13.16
C TRP A 197 4.78 2.84 14.14
N ARG A 198 5.04 3.27 15.38
CA ARG A 198 5.62 2.40 16.41
C ARG A 198 4.72 1.22 16.76
N GLN A 199 3.40 1.41 16.79
CA GLN A 199 2.44 0.33 16.98
C GLN A 199 2.50 -0.68 15.82
N LEU A 200 2.60 -0.20 14.58
CA LEU A 200 2.74 -1.06 13.40
C LEU A 200 4.06 -1.85 13.44
N VAL A 201 5.17 -1.22 13.84
CA VAL A 201 6.47 -1.91 14.02
C VAL A 201 6.38 -2.97 15.11
N ALA A 202 5.74 -2.69 16.24
CA ALA A 202 5.55 -3.68 17.30
C ALA A 202 4.68 -4.87 16.84
N ARG A 203 3.63 -4.60 16.08
CA ARG A 203 2.69 -5.62 15.57
C ARG A 203 3.30 -6.49 14.47
N TYR A 204 3.86 -5.87 13.42
CA TYR A 204 4.29 -6.56 12.20
C TYR A 204 5.80 -6.80 12.11
N GLY A 205 6.59 -6.20 13.00
CA GLY A 205 8.05 -6.26 12.95
C GLY A 205 8.65 -5.47 11.77
N VAL A 206 9.98 -5.46 11.70
CA VAL A 206 10.71 -4.84 10.60
C VAL A 206 11.00 -5.90 9.53
N PRO A 207 10.53 -5.75 8.28
CA PRO A 207 10.76 -6.73 7.24
C PRO A 207 12.22 -6.76 6.79
N ASP A 208 12.74 -7.94 6.45
CA ASP A 208 14.00 -8.05 5.74
C ASP A 208 13.82 -7.68 4.25
N LEU A 209 14.36 -6.52 3.88
CA LEU A 209 14.29 -5.97 2.54
C LEU A 209 15.38 -6.53 1.60
N GLN A 210 16.47 -7.08 2.14
CA GLN A 210 17.66 -7.43 1.37
C GLN A 210 17.38 -8.41 0.22
N PRO A 211 16.58 -9.48 0.40
CA PRO A 211 16.32 -10.43 -0.69
C PRO A 211 15.62 -9.79 -1.89
N LEU A 212 14.64 -8.90 -1.63
CA LEU A 212 13.89 -8.22 -2.69
C LEU A 212 14.72 -7.09 -3.31
N ALA A 213 15.42 -6.30 -2.50
CA ALA A 213 16.33 -5.26 -2.98
C ALA A 213 17.37 -5.84 -3.95
N LYS A 214 17.98 -6.98 -3.60
CA LYS A 214 18.91 -7.70 -4.48
C LYS A 214 18.23 -8.22 -5.75
N TYR A 215 17.04 -8.82 -5.64
CA TYR A 215 16.32 -9.37 -6.78
C TYR A 215 15.95 -8.29 -7.82
N TYR A 216 15.48 -7.13 -7.35
CA TYR A 216 15.09 -6.01 -8.20
C TYR A 216 16.25 -5.07 -8.57
N GLY A 217 17.45 -5.28 -8.02
CA GLY A 217 18.60 -4.39 -8.25
C GLY A 217 18.41 -2.98 -7.68
N MET A 218 17.64 -2.84 -6.60
CA MET A 218 17.27 -1.56 -5.98
C MET A 218 18.07 -1.32 -4.69
N THR A 219 18.33 -0.06 -4.37
CA THR A 219 18.99 0.31 -3.11
C THR A 219 18.00 0.42 -1.96
N ILE A 220 18.49 0.23 -0.73
CA ILE A 220 17.76 0.51 0.51
C ILE A 220 18.28 1.83 1.08
N VAL A 221 17.37 2.74 1.41
CA VAL A 221 17.71 4.08 1.97
C VAL A 221 17.05 4.38 3.29
#